data_AF-A0A352PZR1-F1
#
_entry.id   AF-A0A352PZR1-F1
#
_cell.length_a   1.000
_cell.length_b   1.000
_cell.length_c   1.000
_cell.angle_alpha   90.00
_cell.angle_beta   90.00
_cell.angle_gamma   90.00
#
_symmetry.space_group_name_H-M   'P 1'
#
loop_
_entity.id
_entity.type
_entity.pdbx_description
1 polymer ?
#
loop_
_entity_poly.entity_id
_entity_poly.type
_entity_poly.pdbx_seq_one_letter_code
_entity_poly.pdbx_strand_id
1 'polypeptide(L)'
;DRYARLFRTSMSASLRKVIDVTVTQTEMIKFGEFIRTLPVPTSLHILRMEPLRGHVLLVLESRLIFNLVDCFFGGTGKSNVKIEGRDFTAIEHRVIQKVVQMVLKDLEASWKPVT
;
A
#
# COMPACT_ATOMS: atom_id res chain seq x y z
N ASP A 1 -8.19 3.16 13.36
CA ASP A 1 -7.83 1.93 14.10
C ASP A 1 -8.34 0.64 13.45
N ARG A 2 -9.66 0.48 13.23
CA ARG A 2 -10.24 -0.75 12.64
C ARG A 2 -9.59 -1.22 11.34
N TYR A 3 -9.29 -0.30 10.42
CA TYR A 3 -8.59 -0.60 9.17
C TYR A 3 -7.22 -1.26 9.40
N ALA A 4 -6.37 -0.66 10.25
CA ALA A 4 -5.03 -1.15 10.52
C ALA A 4 -5.04 -2.58 11.08
N ARG A 5 -6.00 -2.90 11.95
CA ARG A 5 -6.18 -4.25 12.50
C ARG A 5 -6.56 -5.27 11.41
N LEU A 6 -7.52 -4.94 10.55
CA LEU A 6 -7.93 -5.82 9.45
C LEU A 6 -6.79 -6.05 8.46
N PHE A 7 -6.13 -4.97 8.06
CA PHE A 7 -5.00 -5.02 7.14
C PHE A 7 -3.81 -5.80 7.71
N ARG A 8 -3.54 -5.67 9.01
CA ARG A 8 -2.52 -6.49 9.70
C ARG A 8 -2.84 -7.98 9.56
N THR A 9 -4.07 -8.38 9.82
CA THR A 9 -4.51 -9.78 9.74
C THR A 9 -4.41 -10.31 8.32
N SER A 10 -4.95 -9.57 7.34
CA SER A 10 -4.96 -9.99 5.92
C SER A 10 -3.56 -10.13 5.36
N MET A 11 -2.69 -9.14 5.62
CA MET A 11 -1.32 -9.13 5.14
C MET A 11 -0.46 -10.18 5.85
N SER A 12 -0.65 -10.38 7.16
CA SER A 12 0.06 -11.45 7.90
C SER A 12 -0.28 -12.82 7.34
N ALA A 13 -1.56 -13.07 7.04
CA ALA A 13 -2.00 -14.31 6.41
C ALA A 13 -1.43 -14.47 4.99
N SER A 14 -1.42 -13.39 4.20
CA SER A 14 -0.91 -13.40 2.82
C SER A 14 0.60 -13.65 2.75
N LEU A 15 1.38 -13.10 3.69
CA LEU A 15 2.83 -13.26 3.76
C LEU A 15 3.27 -14.49 4.58
N ARG A 16 2.35 -15.14 5.29
CA ARG A 16 2.64 -16.20 6.28
C ARG A 16 3.69 -15.78 7.32
N LYS A 17 3.68 -14.50 7.69
CA LYS A 17 4.58 -13.90 8.68
C LYS A 17 3.80 -12.95 9.56
N VAL A 18 4.19 -12.84 10.83
CA VAL A 18 3.61 -11.82 11.71
C VAL A 18 4.13 -10.48 11.28
N ILE A 19 3.23 -9.59 10.87
CA ILE A 19 3.55 -8.19 10.60
C ILE A 19 2.92 -7.29 11.66
N ASP A 20 3.49 -6.09 11.80
CA ASP A 20 2.91 -5.01 12.58
C ASP A 20 2.45 -3.89 11.63
N VAL A 21 1.28 -3.32 11.91
CA VAL A 21 0.69 -2.23 11.13
C VAL A 21 0.22 -1.19 12.12
N THR A 22 0.81 0.00 12.04
CA THR A 22 0.48 1.12 12.92
C THR A 22 0.21 2.35 12.07
N VAL A 23 -0.84 3.10 12.41
CA VAL A 23 -1.12 4.40 11.78
C VAL A 23 -0.24 5.45 12.46
N THR A 24 0.69 6.04 11.72
CA THR A 24 1.65 6.99 12.28
C THR A 24 1.03 8.35 12.55
N GLN A 25 0.46 8.98 11.52
CA GLN A 25 -0.09 10.33 11.61
C GLN A 25 -1.21 10.53 10.59
N THR A 26 -2.20 11.34 10.95
CA THR A 26 -3.19 11.88 10.03
C THR A 26 -2.97 13.39 9.96
N GLU A 27 -2.71 13.90 8.77
CA GLU A 27 -2.45 15.33 8.56
C GLU A 27 -3.22 15.86 7.36
N MET A 28 -3.46 17.17 7.35
CA MET A 28 -4.07 17.87 6.24
C MET A 28 -2.98 18.64 5.49
N ILE A 29 -2.77 18.28 4.24
CA ILE A 29 -1.75 18.85 3.36
C ILE A 29 -2.38 19.25 2.02
N LYS A 30 -1.89 20.31 1.38
CA LYS A 30 -2.33 20.65 0.02
C LYS A 30 -1.84 19.58 -0.95
N PHE A 31 -2.71 19.18 -1.89
CA PHE A 31 -2.39 18.14 -2.86
C PHE A 31 -1.08 18.41 -3.63
N GLY A 32 -0.85 19.65 -4.08
CA GLY A 32 0.37 20.02 -4.80
C GLY A 32 1.65 19.97 -3.95
N GLU A 33 1.54 20.14 -2.63
CA GLU A 33 2.67 19.95 -1.70
C GLU A 33 2.92 18.46 -1.48
N PHE A 34 1.86 17.66 -1.27
CA PHE A 34 1.96 16.21 -1.11
C PHE A 34 2.62 15.52 -2.31
N ILE A 35 2.23 15.84 -3.55
CA ILE A 35 2.83 15.20 -4.74
C ILE A 35 4.34 15.48 -4.84
N ARG A 36 4.81 16.64 -4.35
CA ARG A 36 6.23 17.00 -4.37
C ARG A 36 7.06 16.25 -3.34
N THR A 37 6.44 15.66 -2.31
CA THR A 37 7.16 14.88 -1.29
C THR A 37 7.39 13.43 -1.72
N LEU A 38 6.71 12.97 -2.78
CA LEU A 38 6.78 11.58 -3.21
C LEU A 38 8.13 11.26 -3.89
N PRO A 39 8.83 10.20 -3.46
CA PRO A 39 10.05 9.78 -4.13
C PRO A 39 9.73 9.24 -5.52
N VAL A 40 10.62 9.47 -6.49
CA VAL A 40 10.51 8.89 -7.83
C VAL A 40 11.47 7.70 -7.94
N PRO A 41 11.01 6.50 -8.35
CA PRO A 41 9.65 6.12 -8.72
C PRO A 41 8.78 5.79 -7.49
N THR A 42 7.45 5.90 -7.65
CA THR A 42 6.44 5.51 -6.64
C THR A 42 5.19 4.99 -7.36
N SER A 43 4.55 3.96 -6.81
CA SER A 43 3.30 3.44 -7.36
C SER A 43 2.12 4.28 -6.89
N LEU A 44 1.39 4.88 -7.83
CA LEU A 44 0.25 5.74 -7.59
C LEU A 44 -1.03 5.07 -8.08
N HIS A 45 -2.06 5.06 -7.24
CA HIS A 45 -3.36 4.48 -7.57
C HIS A 45 -4.46 5.49 -7.27
N ILE A 46 -5.17 5.93 -8.31
CA ILE A 46 -6.36 6.76 -8.16
C ILE A 46 -7.57 5.82 -8.09
N LEU A 47 -8.30 5.92 -6.99
CA LEU A 47 -9.41 5.06 -6.65
C LEU A 47 -10.69 5.89 -6.57
N ARG A 48 -11.79 5.35 -7.08
CA ARG A 48 -13.12 5.94 -6.90
C ARG A 48 -13.79 5.28 -5.71
N MET A 49 -14.30 6.09 -4.79
CA MET A 49 -14.94 5.62 -3.55
C MET A 49 -16.46 5.63 -3.71
N GLU A 50 -17.10 4.63 -4.29
CA GLU A 50 -18.58 4.60 -4.30
C GLU A 50 -19.13 4.12 -2.95
N PRO A 51 -20.21 4.71 -2.38
CA PRO A 51 -21.08 5.79 -2.90
C PRO A 51 -20.59 7.23 -2.60
N LEU A 52 -19.45 7.39 -1.94
CA LEU A 52 -18.89 8.71 -1.60
C LEU A 52 -18.49 9.47 -2.88
N ARG A 53 -18.65 10.80 -2.86
CA ARG A 53 -18.21 11.62 -3.99
C ARG A 53 -16.73 11.94 -3.84
N GLY A 54 -15.91 11.46 -4.78
CA GLY A 54 -14.50 11.86 -4.88
C GLY A 54 -13.57 10.74 -5.30
N HIS A 55 -12.29 11.11 -5.38
CA HIS A 55 -11.19 10.21 -5.67
C HIS A 55 -10.25 10.12 -4.46
N VAL A 56 -9.70 8.94 -4.25
CA VAL A 56 -8.66 8.68 -3.25
C VAL A 56 -7.37 8.38 -3.99
N LEU A 57 -6.28 8.98 -3.53
CA LEU A 57 -4.94 8.64 -3.98
C LEU A 57 -4.31 7.68 -2.97
N LEU A 58 -4.05 6.45 -3.40
CA LEU A 58 -3.25 5.47 -2.67
C LEU A 58 -1.83 5.46 -3.23
N VAL A 59 -0.86 5.61 -2.34
CA VAL A 59 0.56 5.69 -2.68
C VAL A 59 1.29 4.52 -2.04
N LEU A 60 2.04 3.77 -2.84
CA LEU A 60 2.94 2.71 -2.38
C LEU A 60 4.37 3.05 -2.80
N GLU A 61 5.23 3.29 -1.82
CA GLU A 61 6.64 3.58 -2.08
C GLU A 61 7.34 2.36 -2.69
N SER A 62 8.24 2.61 -3.64
CA SER A 62 9.02 1.56 -4.32
C SER A 62 9.77 0.66 -3.35
N ARG A 63 10.32 1.22 -2.27
CA ARG A 63 11.03 0.43 -1.24
C ARG A 63 10.13 -0.60 -0.57
N LEU A 64 8.90 -0.21 -0.24
CA LEU A 64 7.92 -1.12 0.34
C LEU A 64 7.57 -2.23 -0.66
N ILE A 65 7.38 -1.88 -1.93
CA ILE A 65 7.06 -2.84 -3.00
C ILE A 65 8.17 -3.88 -3.13
N PHE A 66 9.44 -3.47 -3.21
CA PHE A 66 10.56 -4.41 -3.33
C PHE A 66 10.69 -5.32 -2.11
N ASN A 67 10.49 -4.79 -0.91
CA ASN A 67 10.48 -5.61 0.31
C ASN A 67 9.32 -6.61 0.32
N LEU A 68 8.15 -6.22 -0.18
CA LEU A 68 6.99 -7.11 -0.28
C LEU A 68 7.22 -8.20 -1.32
N VAL A 69 7.77 -7.86 -2.50
CA VAL A 69 8.18 -8.83 -3.50
C VAL A 69 9.12 -9.85 -2.86
N ASP A 70 10.22 -9.41 -2.24
CA ASP A 70 11.14 -10.31 -1.56
C ASP A 70 10.45 -11.22 -0.54
N CYS A 71 9.57 -10.66 0.30
CA CYS A 71 8.81 -11.45 1.27
C CYS A 71 7.90 -12.49 0.61
N PHE A 72 7.22 -12.16 -0.49
CA PHE A 72 6.36 -13.09 -1.22
C PHE A 72 7.14 -14.23 -1.88
N PHE A 73 8.39 -13.98 -2.27
CA PHE A 73 9.28 -14.97 -2.88
C PHE A 73 10.19 -15.69 -1.86
N GLY A 74 9.89 -15.57 -0.55
CA GLY A 74 10.56 -16.32 0.51
C GLY A 74 11.78 -15.63 1.11
N GLY A 75 12.11 -14.41 0.68
CA GLY A 75 13.15 -13.59 1.25
C GLY A 75 12.81 -13.02 2.64
N THR A 76 13.76 -12.28 3.21
CA THR A 76 13.66 -11.76 4.59
C THR A 76 13.06 -10.36 4.66
N GLY A 77 12.80 -9.70 3.52
CA GLY A 77 12.31 -8.32 3.45
C GLY A 77 13.38 -7.27 3.75
N LYS A 78 14.65 -7.69 3.86
CA LYS A 78 15.83 -6.83 4.06
C LYS A 78 16.57 -6.58 2.75
N SER A 79 15.84 -6.51 1.65
CA SER A 79 16.39 -6.34 0.33
C SER A 79 16.91 -4.90 0.20
N ASN A 80 18.23 -4.73 0.13
CA ASN A 80 18.84 -3.45 -0.25
C ASN A 80 18.78 -3.27 -1.77
N VAL A 81 17.57 -3.37 -2.34
CA VAL A 81 17.37 -3.14 -3.77
C VAL A 81 17.66 -1.68 -4.04
N LYS A 82 18.69 -1.43 -4.87
CA LYS A 82 19.00 -0.09 -5.34
C LYS A 82 17.84 0.38 -6.22
N ILE A 83 17.18 1.46 -5.81
CA ILE A 83 16.06 2.03 -6.56
C ILE A 83 16.66 2.83 -7.71
N GLU A 84 16.80 2.21 -8.87
CA GLU A 84 17.51 2.78 -10.03
C GLU A 84 16.63 3.70 -10.90
N GLY A 85 15.44 4.09 -10.43
CA GLY A 85 14.53 4.92 -11.23
C GLY A 85 13.86 4.20 -12.40
N ARG A 86 13.98 2.86 -12.47
CA ARG A 86 13.33 2.04 -13.50
C ARG A 86 11.86 1.78 -13.18
N ASP A 87 11.10 1.51 -14.23
CA ASP A 87 9.72 1.04 -14.10
C ASP A 87 9.63 -0.34 -13.44
N PHE A 88 8.49 -0.59 -12.79
CA PHE A 88 8.22 -1.88 -12.15
C PHE A 88 8.07 -3.01 -13.17
N THR A 89 8.72 -4.14 -12.90
CA THR A 89 8.59 -5.35 -13.72
C THR A 89 7.20 -5.96 -13.62
N ALA A 90 6.86 -6.89 -14.53
CA ALA A 90 5.56 -7.57 -14.52
C ALA A 90 5.30 -8.35 -13.21
N ILE A 91 6.34 -8.89 -12.58
CA ILE A 91 6.23 -9.61 -11.30
C ILE A 91 5.94 -8.64 -10.17
N GLU A 92 6.66 -7.51 -10.12
CA GLU A 92 6.43 -6.43 -9.16
C GLU A 92 5.02 -5.87 -9.30
N HIS A 93 4.56 -5.61 -10.52
CA HIS A 93 3.19 -5.19 -10.80
C HIS A 93 2.13 -6.15 -10.25
N ARG A 94 2.32 -7.47 -10.39
CA ARG A 94 1.39 -8.47 -9.82
C ARG A 94 1.33 -8.39 -8.30
N VAL A 95 2.47 -8.18 -7.64
CA VAL A 95 2.52 -8.00 -6.18
C VAL A 95 1.83 -6.70 -5.78
N ILE A 96 2.09 -5.60 -6.48
CA ILE A 96 1.42 -4.31 -6.28
C ILE A 96 -0.10 -4.50 -6.35
N GLN A 97 -0.61 -5.11 -7.43
CA GLN A 97 -2.04 -5.32 -7.63
C GLN A 97 -2.64 -6.16 -6.51
N LYS A 98 -1.98 -7.25 -6.09
CA LYS A 98 -2.44 -8.09 -4.97
C LYS A 98 -2.52 -7.28 -3.67
N VAL A 99 -1.52 -6.46 -3.39
CA VAL A 99 -1.48 -5.61 -2.18
C VAL A 99 -2.56 -4.54 -2.21
N VAL A 100 -2.72 -3.86 -3.34
CA VAL A 100 -3.78 -2.85 -3.53
C VAL A 100 -5.16 -3.45 -3.34
N GLN A 101 -5.43 -4.64 -3.89
CA GLN A 101 -6.71 -5.31 -3.69
C GLN A 101 -6.97 -5.66 -2.21
N MET A 102 -5.96 -6.10 -1.47
CA MET A 102 -6.09 -6.33 -0.02
C MET A 102 -6.39 -5.03 0.73
N VAL A 103 -5.64 -3.96 0.44
CA VAL A 103 -5.86 -2.62 0.99
C VAL A 103 -7.31 -2.18 0.78
N LEU A 104 -7.81 -2.28 -0.46
CA LEU A 104 -9.16 -1.86 -0.81
C LEU A 104 -10.23 -2.68 -0.09
N LYS A 105 -10.07 -4.00 -0.05
CA LYS A 105 -11.02 -4.90 0.62
C LYS A 105 -11.11 -4.62 2.12
N ASP A 106 -9.98 -4.40 2.77
CA ASP A 106 -9.94 -4.11 4.20
C ASP A 106 -10.44 -2.68 4.50
N LEU A 107 -10.16 -1.73 3.60
CA LEU A 107 -10.70 -0.37 3.68
C LEU A 107 -12.23 -0.39 3.61
N GLU A 108 -12.80 -1.03 2.60
CA GLU A 108 -14.25 -1.19 2.44
C GLU A 108 -14.88 -1.85 3.68
N ALA A 109 -14.34 -2.99 4.11
CA ALA A 109 -14.83 -3.70 5.29
C ALA A 109 -14.78 -2.84 6.56
N SER A 110 -13.73 -2.03 6.71
CA SER A 110 -13.57 -1.14 7.86
C SER A 110 -14.53 0.06 7.84
N TRP A 111 -14.96 0.53 6.66
CA TRP A 111 -15.89 1.66 6.46
C TRP A 111 -17.39 1.28 6.46
N LYS A 112 -17.74 -0.01 6.34
CA LYS A 112 -19.14 -0.50 6.41
C LYS A 112 -20.03 0.03 7.56
N PRO A 113 -19.55 0.35 8.78
CA PRO A 113 -20.42 0.83 9.85
C PRO A 113 -20.80 2.30 9.73
N VAL A 114 -20.09 3.05 8.89
CA VAL A 114 -20.27 4.51 8.73
C VAL A 114 -20.77 4.88 7.33
N THR A 115 -21.01 3.88 6.49
CA THR A 115 -21.53 4.00 5.12
C THR A 115 -22.69 3.03 4.97
#